data_AF-A0A539E7D3-F1
#
_entry.id   AF-A0A539E7D3-F1
#
_cell.length_a   1.000
_cell.length_b   1.000
_cell.length_c   1.000
_cell.angle_alpha   90.00
_cell.angle_beta   90.00
_cell.angle_gamma   90.00
#
_symmetry.space_group_name_H-M   'P 1'
#
loop_
_entity.id
_entity.type
_entity.pdbx_description
1 polymer ?
#
loop_
_entity_poly.entity_id
_entity_poly.type
_entity_poly.pdbx_seq_one_letter_code
_entity_poly.pdbx_strand_id
1 'polypeptide(L)'
;MVAVSGHVQRPGVYEIVNGTTTFRDLIYGQEFCGGIRNGNQLKAFVPGGGSAPWFVPDQLDLPFEGRLVGAAGSMLGSGAVMVMDHTTDIPAAALTLTRFYAHESCGKCVPCREGGTWLERILSRVVDGKGTEADLDQLLEVGAMICPGAFPHASSEELGLEAVPFPYKMTTICFVGPSAYAPVHSALTLFRAEFEAKIVKRTMIPVTAMAGGEQ
;
A
#
# COMPACT_ATOMS: atom_id res chain seq x y z
N MET A 1 15.32 16.93 -6.61
CA MET A 1 15.63 16.48 -5.25
C MET A 1 14.69 15.35 -4.86
N VAL A 2 15.19 14.32 -4.20
CA VAL A 2 14.43 13.16 -3.73
C VAL A 2 14.79 12.94 -2.26
N ALA A 3 13.79 12.74 -1.40
CA ALA A 3 14.00 12.41 0.00
C ALA A 3 13.89 10.90 0.18
N VAL A 4 14.86 10.27 0.83
CA VAL A 4 14.84 8.84 1.14
C VAL A 4 14.84 8.64 2.64
N SER A 5 13.89 7.84 3.11
CA SER A 5 13.65 7.55 4.52
C SER A 5 13.36 6.05 4.73
N GLY A 6 13.20 5.65 6.00
CA GLY A 6 12.94 4.26 6.36
C GLY A 6 14.22 3.46 6.57
N HIS A 7 14.25 2.22 6.09
CA HIS A 7 15.25 1.20 6.46
C HIS A 7 16.50 1.22 5.56
N VAL A 8 17.10 2.39 5.38
CA VAL A 8 18.38 2.57 4.67
C VAL A 8 19.53 2.93 5.62
N GLN A 9 20.78 2.72 5.20
CA GLN A 9 21.97 3.07 5.99
C GLN A 9 22.10 4.58 6.20
N ARG A 10 21.87 5.37 5.15
CA ARG A 10 21.95 6.84 5.18
C ARG A 10 20.65 7.44 4.63
N PRO A 11 19.63 7.67 5.48
CA PRO A 11 18.46 8.44 5.07
C PRO A 11 18.86 9.91 4.86
N GLY A 12 18.23 10.58 3.91
CA GLY A 12 18.60 11.96 3.56
C GLY A 12 17.86 12.49 2.34
N VAL A 13 18.21 13.72 1.97
CA VAL A 13 17.74 14.35 0.73
C VAL A 13 18.89 14.36 -0.25
N TYR A 14 18.64 13.83 -1.43
CA TYR A 14 19.63 13.69 -2.49
C TYR A 14 19.18 14.42 -3.75
N GLU A 15 20.12 15.05 -4.42
CA GLU A 15 19.93 15.51 -5.79
C GLU A 15 20.29 14.38 -6.74
N ILE A 16 19.40 14.07 -7.68
CA ILE A 16 19.57 12.99 -8.64
C ILE A 16 19.31 13.50 -10.05
N VAL A 17 19.85 12.80 -11.04
CA VAL A 17 19.51 13.03 -12.44
C VAL A 17 18.24 12.25 -12.77
N ASN A 18 17.13 12.99 -12.90
CA ASN A 18 15.82 12.43 -13.24
C ASN A 18 15.87 11.65 -14.56
N GLY A 19 15.21 10.49 -14.61
CA GLY A 19 15.12 9.65 -15.81
C GLY A 19 16.33 8.76 -16.10
N THR A 20 17.45 8.92 -15.40
CA THR A 20 18.64 8.06 -15.56
C THR A 20 18.99 7.33 -14.27
N THR A 21 18.85 7.98 -13.11
CA THR A 21 19.08 7.34 -11.81
C THR A 21 17.96 6.34 -11.53
N THR A 22 18.32 5.09 -11.23
CA THR A 22 17.34 4.05 -10.86
C THR A 22 17.05 4.04 -9.35
N PHE A 23 16.01 3.32 -8.93
CA PHE A 23 15.79 3.09 -7.48
C PHE A 23 16.93 2.27 -6.86
N ARG A 24 17.58 1.38 -7.63
CA ARG A 24 18.76 0.64 -7.19
C ARG A 24 19.91 1.56 -6.90
N ASP A 25 20.22 2.48 -7.80
CA ASP A 25 21.27 3.47 -7.60
C ASP A 25 20.96 4.29 -6.34
N LEU A 26 19.74 4.80 -6.22
CA LEU A 26 19.34 5.61 -5.07
C LEU A 26 19.43 4.87 -3.72
N ILE A 27 18.98 3.62 -3.66
CA ILE A 27 18.90 2.83 -2.41
C ILE A 27 20.25 2.20 -2.05
N TYR A 28 21.02 1.71 -3.03
CA TYR A 28 22.25 0.93 -2.79
C TYR A 28 23.54 1.69 -3.12
N GLY A 29 23.47 2.78 -3.89
CA GLY A 29 24.63 3.59 -4.29
C GLY A 29 25.35 4.21 -3.09
N GLN A 30 26.69 4.19 -3.14
CA GLN A 30 27.59 4.71 -2.10
C GLN A 30 27.65 6.24 -2.07
N GLU A 31 27.11 6.89 -3.09
CA GLU A 31 26.88 8.33 -3.19
C GLU A 31 25.51 8.74 -2.60
N PHE A 32 24.59 7.79 -2.42
CA PHE A 32 23.22 8.01 -1.94
C PHE A 32 22.96 7.32 -0.59
N CYS A 33 22.09 6.31 -0.54
CA CYS A 33 21.67 5.71 0.73
C CYS A 33 22.65 4.66 1.27
N GLY A 34 23.52 4.09 0.43
CA GLY A 34 24.55 3.13 0.85
C GLY A 34 24.01 1.74 1.23
N GLY A 35 22.79 1.40 0.83
CA GLY A 35 22.16 0.10 1.05
C GLY A 35 21.13 0.08 2.19
N ILE A 36 20.64 -1.13 2.47
CA ILE A 36 19.66 -1.39 3.54
C ILE A 36 20.38 -1.47 4.90
N ARG A 37 19.75 -0.91 5.94
CA ARG A 37 20.29 -0.92 7.30
C ARG A 37 20.56 -2.35 7.80
N ASN A 38 21.53 -2.51 8.71
CA ASN A 38 21.83 -3.77 9.40
C ASN A 38 22.15 -4.98 8.49
N GLY A 39 22.44 -4.77 7.20
CA GLY A 39 22.63 -5.88 6.25
C GLY A 39 21.34 -6.63 5.91
N ASN A 40 20.18 -6.04 6.23
CA ASN A 40 18.88 -6.63 5.95
C ASN A 40 18.59 -6.63 4.44
N GLN A 41 17.63 -7.46 4.02
CA GLN A 41 17.10 -7.45 2.66
C GLN A 41 15.94 -6.47 2.50
N LEU A 42 15.84 -5.86 1.32
CA LEU A 42 14.71 -5.04 0.92
C LEU A 42 13.44 -5.89 0.79
N LYS A 43 12.34 -5.42 1.37
CA LYS A 43 11.03 -6.07 1.29
C LYS A 43 10.08 -5.31 0.37
N ALA A 44 9.98 -4.00 0.58
CA ALA A 44 9.12 -3.12 -0.20
C ALA A 44 9.64 -1.68 -0.11
N PHE A 45 9.18 -0.83 -1.03
CA PHE A 45 9.40 0.61 -0.92
C PHE A 45 8.26 1.39 -1.55
N VAL A 46 8.05 2.60 -1.05
CA VAL A 46 7.07 3.54 -1.62
C VAL A 46 7.84 4.55 -2.47
N PRO A 47 7.64 4.62 -3.79
CA PRO A 47 8.53 5.39 -4.68
C PRO A 47 8.28 6.90 -4.66
N GLY A 48 7.11 7.36 -4.23
CA GLY A 48 6.71 8.77 -4.39
C GLY A 48 6.14 9.50 -3.18
N GLY A 49 6.03 8.82 -2.04
CA GLY A 49 5.38 9.31 -0.82
C GLY A 49 4.18 8.46 -0.44
N GLY A 50 3.63 8.64 0.77
CA GLY A 50 2.64 7.72 1.37
C GLY A 50 1.36 7.46 0.58
N SER A 51 1.07 8.28 -0.44
CA SER A 51 -0.07 8.12 -1.34
C SER A 51 0.20 7.24 -2.55
N ALA A 52 1.46 6.89 -2.81
CA ALA A 52 1.86 6.07 -3.94
C ALA A 52 1.68 4.58 -3.64
N PRO A 53 1.20 3.78 -4.61
CA PRO A 53 1.25 2.32 -4.53
C PRO A 53 2.67 1.81 -4.28
N TRP A 54 2.80 0.69 -3.59
CA TRP A 54 4.10 0.19 -3.17
C TRP A 54 4.76 -0.63 -4.27
N PHE A 55 6.09 -0.63 -4.28
CA PHE A 55 6.93 -1.48 -5.10
C PHE A 55 7.62 -2.55 -4.27
N VAL A 56 7.98 -3.62 -4.94
CA VAL A 56 8.79 -4.73 -4.44
C VAL A 56 10.16 -4.69 -5.12
N PRO A 57 11.14 -5.53 -4.74
CA PRO A 57 12.49 -5.48 -5.32
C PRO A 57 12.55 -5.54 -6.85
N ASP A 58 11.53 -6.11 -7.51
CA ASP A 58 11.40 -6.24 -8.96
C ASP A 58 11.47 -4.89 -9.70
N GLN A 59 11.07 -3.77 -9.05
CA GLN A 59 11.11 -2.44 -9.65
C GLN A 59 12.38 -1.64 -9.30
N LEU A 60 13.41 -2.26 -8.74
CA LEU A 60 14.66 -1.57 -8.36
C LEU A 60 15.38 -0.94 -9.57
N ASP A 61 15.41 -1.63 -10.70
CA ASP A 61 16.13 -1.18 -11.90
C ASP A 61 15.33 -0.17 -12.74
N LEU A 62 14.14 0.22 -12.26
CA LEU A 62 13.31 1.19 -12.94
C LEU A 62 13.94 2.60 -12.78
N PRO A 63 14.11 3.35 -13.88
CA PRO A 63 14.55 4.73 -13.79
C PRO A 63 13.53 5.57 -13.01
N PHE A 64 14.03 6.52 -12.23
CA PHE A 64 13.22 7.49 -11.53
C PHE A 64 12.59 8.46 -12.56
N GLU A 65 11.49 8.04 -13.19
CA GLU A 65 10.77 8.77 -14.22
C GLU A 65 9.26 8.51 -14.11
N GLY A 66 8.45 9.56 -14.18
CA GLY A 66 7.02 9.49 -13.86
C GLY A 66 6.21 8.58 -14.78
N ARG A 67 6.47 8.58 -16.10
CA ARG A 67 5.75 7.73 -17.05
C ARG A 67 6.11 6.26 -16.86
N LEU A 68 7.39 5.94 -16.65
CA LEU A 68 7.84 4.57 -16.38
C LEU A 68 7.28 4.04 -15.05
N VAL A 69 7.36 4.83 -13.99
CA VAL A 69 6.81 4.45 -12.67
C VAL A 69 5.28 4.31 -12.72
N GLY A 70 4.61 5.19 -13.47
CA GLY A 70 3.19 5.11 -13.78
C GLY A 70 2.81 3.79 -14.45
N ALA A 71 3.56 3.41 -15.48
CA ALA A 71 3.35 2.15 -16.22
C ALA A 71 3.61 0.92 -15.35
N ALA A 72 4.56 0.99 -14.42
CA ALA A 72 4.87 -0.07 -13.45
C ALA A 72 3.87 -0.17 -12.29
N GLY A 73 2.81 0.64 -12.29
CA GLY A 73 1.70 0.54 -11.32
C GLY A 73 1.88 1.33 -10.03
N SER A 74 2.71 2.38 -10.05
CA SER A 74 2.80 3.35 -8.96
C SER A 74 2.87 4.79 -9.49
N MET A 75 3.34 5.75 -8.68
CA MET A 75 3.53 7.15 -9.06
C MET A 75 4.67 7.78 -8.23
N LEU A 76 5.37 8.77 -8.81
CA LEU A 76 6.51 9.44 -8.16
C LEU A 76 6.13 10.51 -7.13
N GLY A 77 4.88 10.98 -7.11
CA GLY A 77 4.40 11.93 -6.10
C GLY A 77 5.36 13.11 -5.83
N SER A 78 5.77 13.27 -4.58
CA SER A 78 6.70 14.32 -4.13
C SER A 78 8.18 13.90 -4.21
N GLY A 79 8.48 12.68 -4.66
CA GLY A 79 9.81 12.08 -4.59
C GLY A 79 10.26 11.80 -3.15
N ALA A 80 9.31 11.44 -2.28
CA ALA A 80 9.60 10.98 -0.92
C ALA A 80 9.60 9.44 -0.86
N VAL A 81 10.76 8.84 -1.10
CA VAL A 81 10.95 7.39 -1.07
C VAL A 81 10.99 6.89 0.38
N MET A 82 10.15 5.89 0.68
CA MET A 82 10.14 5.22 1.97
C MET A 82 10.53 3.75 1.80
N VAL A 83 11.64 3.34 2.37
CA VAL A 83 12.21 1.99 2.21
C VAL A 83 11.84 1.12 3.40
N MET A 84 11.39 -0.11 3.13
CA MET A 84 11.02 -1.11 4.13
C MET A 84 11.83 -2.38 3.93
N ASP A 85 12.57 -2.79 4.96
CA ASP A 85 13.32 -4.05 4.99
C ASP A 85 12.44 -5.24 5.45
N HIS A 86 13.01 -6.45 5.41
CA HIS A 86 12.31 -7.69 5.79
C HIS A 86 11.78 -7.72 7.23
N THR A 87 12.26 -6.84 8.12
CA THR A 87 11.79 -6.77 9.52
C THR A 87 10.49 -5.99 9.69
N THR A 88 9.97 -5.40 8.61
CA THR A 88 8.77 -4.57 8.62
C THR A 88 7.49 -5.41 8.67
N ASP A 89 6.62 -5.12 9.63
CA ASP A 89 5.23 -5.60 9.66
C ASP A 89 4.40 -4.81 8.64
N ILE A 90 4.07 -5.45 7.51
CA ILE A 90 3.40 -4.79 6.37
C ILE A 90 1.98 -4.32 6.72
N PRO A 91 1.11 -5.15 7.35
CA PRO A 91 -0.18 -4.68 7.85
C PRO A 91 -0.09 -3.45 8.75
N ALA A 92 0.88 -3.41 9.68
CA ALA A 92 1.07 -2.26 10.57
C ALA A 92 1.60 -1.00 9.84
N ALA A 93 2.48 -1.19 8.85
CA ALA A 93 2.95 -0.09 8.00
C ALA A 93 1.80 0.51 7.18
N ALA A 94 0.94 -0.33 6.59
CA ALA A 94 -0.26 0.11 5.89
C ALA A 94 -1.22 0.87 6.84
N LEU A 95 -1.43 0.35 8.05
CA LEU A 95 -2.26 1.00 9.07
C LEU A 95 -1.76 2.40 9.40
N THR A 96 -0.44 2.58 9.53
CA THR A 96 0.16 3.87 9.86
C THR A 96 -0.18 4.92 8.79
N LEU A 97 -0.04 4.58 7.51
CA LEU A 97 -0.34 5.49 6.40
C LEU A 97 -1.85 5.74 6.26
N THR A 98 -2.68 4.69 6.30
CA THR A 98 -4.14 4.84 6.22
C THR A 98 -4.69 5.67 7.37
N ARG A 99 -4.19 5.47 8.59
CA ARG A 99 -4.55 6.26 9.78
C ARG A 99 -4.18 7.72 9.62
N PHE A 100 -3.00 8.02 9.08
CA PHE A 100 -2.60 9.39 8.76
C PHE A 100 -3.60 10.05 7.81
N TYR A 101 -3.94 9.41 6.69
CA TYR A 101 -4.89 10.00 5.73
C TYR A 101 -6.33 10.07 6.24
N ALA A 102 -6.75 9.13 7.10
CA ALA A 102 -8.05 9.20 7.78
C ALA A 102 -8.12 10.41 8.73
N HIS A 103 -7.04 10.65 9.50
CA HIS A 103 -6.92 11.78 10.41
C HIS A 103 -6.83 13.13 9.69
N GLU A 104 -6.04 13.21 8.61
CA GLU A 104 -5.82 14.42 7.82
C GLU A 104 -6.91 14.66 6.76
N SER A 105 -7.98 13.88 6.77
CA SER A 105 -9.13 14.10 5.89
C SER A 105 -9.89 15.35 6.29
N CYS A 106 -10.12 16.26 5.35
CA CYS A 106 -10.96 17.45 5.59
C CYS A 106 -12.45 17.13 5.78
N GLY A 107 -12.87 15.88 5.59
CA GLY A 107 -14.24 15.42 5.83
C GLY A 107 -15.28 15.85 4.79
N LYS A 108 -14.91 16.51 3.68
CA LYS A 108 -15.89 17.11 2.75
C LYS A 108 -16.68 16.09 1.92
N CYS A 109 -16.01 15.09 1.34
CA CYS A 109 -16.68 14.05 0.54
C CYS A 109 -16.90 12.77 1.36
N VAL A 110 -18.11 12.23 1.29
CA VAL A 110 -18.54 11.02 2.01
C VAL A 110 -17.61 9.82 1.78
N PRO A 111 -17.22 9.45 0.54
CA PRO A 111 -16.34 8.30 0.33
C PRO A 111 -14.99 8.42 1.04
N CYS A 112 -14.41 9.63 1.11
CA CYS A 112 -13.15 9.84 1.84
C CYS A 112 -13.38 9.87 3.37
N ARG A 113 -14.37 10.62 3.85
CA ARG A 113 -14.62 10.82 5.29
C ARG A 113 -14.99 9.51 5.98
N GLU A 114 -16.01 8.82 5.45
CA GLU A 114 -16.51 7.59 6.04
C GLU A 114 -15.64 6.40 5.64
N GLY A 115 -15.28 6.31 4.34
CA GLY A 115 -14.48 5.20 3.82
C GLY A 115 -13.08 5.16 4.42
N GLY A 116 -12.38 6.30 4.54
CA GLY A 116 -11.05 6.35 5.18
C GLY A 116 -11.09 5.90 6.65
N THR A 117 -12.09 6.35 7.40
CA THR A 117 -12.31 5.94 8.80
C THR A 117 -12.64 4.44 8.91
N TRP A 118 -13.40 3.90 7.96
CA TRP A 118 -13.67 2.45 7.90
C TRP A 118 -12.42 1.65 7.58
N LEU A 119 -11.62 2.05 6.60
CA LEU A 119 -10.35 1.40 6.29
C LEU A 119 -9.44 1.35 7.53
N GLU A 120 -9.26 2.47 8.22
CA GLU A 120 -8.48 2.53 9.47
C GLU A 120 -9.00 1.53 10.52
N ARG A 121 -10.31 1.52 10.77
CA ARG A 121 -10.93 0.65 11.80
C ARG A 121 -10.80 -0.83 11.46
N ILE A 122 -11.00 -1.21 10.20
CA ILE A 122 -10.88 -2.61 9.78
C ILE A 122 -9.42 -3.04 9.89
N LEU A 123 -8.50 -2.24 9.35
CA LEU A 123 -7.09 -2.54 9.36
C LEU A 123 -6.52 -2.59 10.78
N SER A 124 -6.99 -1.74 11.69
CA SER A 124 -6.66 -1.80 13.12
C SER A 124 -7.08 -3.12 13.75
N ARG A 125 -8.27 -3.66 13.42
CA ARG A 125 -8.69 -4.99 13.91
C ARG A 125 -7.77 -6.09 13.39
N VAL A 126 -7.36 -6.03 12.13
CA VAL A 126 -6.45 -7.01 11.53
C VAL A 126 -5.09 -6.98 12.22
N VAL A 127 -4.51 -5.78 12.42
CA VAL A 127 -3.22 -5.61 13.10
C VAL A 127 -3.28 -6.10 14.56
N ASP A 128 -4.40 -5.87 15.25
CA ASP A 128 -4.64 -6.32 16.63
C ASP A 128 -4.91 -7.83 16.76
N GLY A 129 -4.88 -8.59 15.66
CA GLY A 129 -5.15 -10.03 15.67
C GLY A 129 -6.63 -10.39 15.89
N LYS A 130 -7.54 -9.46 15.63
CA LYS A 130 -9.00 -9.62 15.79
C LYS A 130 -9.77 -9.60 14.47
N GLY A 131 -9.05 -9.41 13.36
CA GLY A 131 -9.62 -9.44 12.01
C GLY A 131 -10.01 -10.85 11.59
N THR A 132 -10.81 -10.93 10.52
CA THR A 132 -11.31 -12.15 9.91
C THR A 132 -11.07 -12.10 8.40
N GLU A 133 -11.24 -13.22 7.69
CA GLU A 133 -11.15 -13.24 6.22
C GLU A 133 -12.10 -12.21 5.59
N ALA A 134 -13.33 -12.11 6.11
CA ALA A 134 -14.32 -11.14 5.66
C ALA A 134 -13.86 -9.69 5.85
N ASP A 135 -13.03 -9.39 6.87
CA ASP A 135 -12.46 -8.06 7.04
C ASP A 135 -11.49 -7.70 5.90
N LEU A 136 -10.74 -8.69 5.37
CA LEU A 136 -9.82 -8.47 4.25
C LEU A 136 -10.59 -8.15 2.96
N ASP A 137 -11.68 -8.88 2.70
CA ASP A 137 -12.56 -8.61 1.58
C ASP A 137 -13.23 -7.23 1.72
N GLN A 138 -13.69 -6.90 2.93
CA GLN A 138 -14.28 -5.59 3.23
C GLN A 138 -13.29 -4.42 3.02
N LEU A 139 -11.99 -4.59 3.27
CA LEU A 139 -11.00 -3.56 2.97
C LEU A 139 -11.00 -3.21 1.47
N LEU A 140 -11.09 -4.22 0.61
CA LEU A 140 -11.14 -4.03 -0.85
C LEU A 140 -12.49 -3.45 -1.30
N GLU A 141 -13.61 -3.89 -0.72
CA GLU A 141 -14.94 -3.34 -1.01
C GLU A 141 -15.04 -1.85 -0.64
N VAL A 142 -14.57 -1.46 0.54
CA VAL A 142 -14.53 -0.06 0.98
C VAL A 142 -13.58 0.74 0.08
N GLY A 143 -12.43 0.17 -0.25
CA GLY A 143 -11.50 0.72 -1.22
C GLY A 143 -12.13 0.99 -2.58
N ALA A 144 -12.90 0.06 -3.11
CA ALA A 144 -13.60 0.17 -4.38
C ALA A 144 -14.68 1.26 -4.39
N MET A 145 -15.29 1.56 -3.23
CA MET A 145 -16.19 2.72 -3.10
C MET A 145 -15.45 4.06 -3.27
N ILE A 146 -14.21 4.14 -2.78
CA ILE A 146 -13.34 5.32 -2.93
C ILE A 146 -12.77 5.40 -4.36
N CYS A 147 -12.26 4.27 -4.84
CA CYS A 147 -11.57 4.12 -6.12
C CYS A 147 -12.16 2.94 -6.91
N PRO A 148 -13.20 3.16 -7.72
CA PRO A 148 -13.88 2.08 -8.43
C PRO A 148 -13.05 1.52 -9.59
N GLY A 149 -13.10 0.20 -9.76
CA GLY A 149 -12.39 -0.53 -10.82
C GLY A 149 -11.00 -1.00 -10.38
N ALA A 150 -10.13 -1.26 -11.36
CA ALA A 150 -8.76 -1.69 -11.08
C ALA A 150 -7.96 -0.53 -10.45
N PHE A 151 -7.30 -0.81 -9.33
CA PHE A 151 -6.41 0.13 -8.67
C PHE A 151 -4.95 -0.25 -8.93
N PRO A 152 -4.04 0.73 -9.15
CA PRO A 152 -2.66 0.45 -9.46
C PRO A 152 -1.94 -0.38 -8.40
N HIS A 153 -1.15 -1.33 -8.87
CA HIS A 153 -0.22 -2.10 -8.06
C HIS A 153 0.96 -2.54 -8.94
N ALA A 154 2.10 -2.80 -8.28
CA ALA A 154 3.29 -3.31 -8.93
C ALA A 154 3.08 -4.70 -9.52
N SER A 155 3.90 -5.04 -10.52
CA SER A 155 4.12 -6.44 -10.86
C SER A 155 4.90 -7.13 -9.75
N SER A 156 4.72 -8.45 -9.62
CA SER A 156 5.50 -9.29 -8.72
C SER A 156 5.76 -10.64 -9.39
N GLU A 157 7.04 -10.94 -9.64
CA GLU A 157 7.46 -12.22 -10.22
C GLU A 157 7.14 -13.38 -9.26
N GLU A 158 7.36 -13.17 -7.95
CA GLU A 158 7.08 -14.17 -6.90
C GLU A 158 5.60 -14.57 -6.86
N LEU A 159 4.69 -13.62 -7.07
CA LEU A 159 3.25 -13.85 -7.02
C LEU A 159 2.63 -14.11 -8.40
N GLY A 160 3.41 -14.00 -9.48
CA GLY A 160 2.90 -14.07 -10.85
C GLY A 160 1.90 -12.97 -11.19
N LEU A 161 2.08 -11.77 -10.62
CA LEU A 161 1.20 -10.62 -10.82
C LEU A 161 1.75 -9.67 -11.88
N GLU A 162 0.89 -9.31 -12.83
CA GLU A 162 1.15 -8.23 -13.79
C GLU A 162 0.86 -6.87 -13.17
N ALA A 163 1.57 -5.83 -13.60
CA ALA A 163 1.32 -4.48 -13.10
C ALA A 163 -0.04 -3.95 -13.58
N VAL A 164 -0.74 -3.23 -12.70
CA VAL A 164 -1.88 -2.38 -13.09
C VAL A 164 -1.41 -0.94 -13.17
N PRO A 165 -1.32 -0.33 -14.35
CA PRO A 165 -0.78 1.01 -14.51
C PRO A 165 -1.63 2.11 -13.87
N PHE A 166 -0.98 3.20 -13.46
CA PHE A 166 -1.65 4.48 -13.16
C PHE A 166 -2.16 5.13 -14.46
N PRO A 167 -3.32 5.83 -14.49
CA PRO A 167 -4.13 6.32 -13.37
C PRO A 167 -5.31 5.43 -12.95
N TYR A 168 -5.82 5.66 -11.74
CA TYR A 168 -7.08 5.09 -11.24
C TYR A 168 -8.28 6.03 -11.42
N LYS A 169 -9.48 5.46 -11.31
CA LYS A 169 -10.72 6.24 -11.13
C LYS A 169 -10.95 6.50 -9.64
N MET A 170 -11.60 7.62 -9.32
CA MET A 170 -11.98 7.96 -7.94
C MET A 170 -13.37 8.62 -7.89
N THR A 171 -14.05 8.48 -6.76
CA THR A 171 -15.35 9.11 -6.47
C THR A 171 -15.23 10.25 -5.44
N THR A 172 -14.01 10.57 -5.02
CA THR A 172 -13.71 11.63 -4.06
C THR A 172 -13.42 12.96 -4.76
N ILE A 173 -13.55 14.06 -4.01
CA ILE A 173 -13.28 15.41 -4.55
C ILE A 173 -11.79 15.63 -4.82
N CYS A 174 -10.91 15.03 -4.00
CA CYS A 174 -9.46 15.14 -4.13
C CYS A 174 -8.77 13.80 -3.87
N PHE A 175 -7.44 13.78 -3.99
CA PHE A 175 -6.62 12.59 -3.90
C PHE A 175 -6.43 12.02 -2.48
N VAL A 176 -6.88 12.68 -1.41
CA VAL A 176 -6.71 12.19 -0.03
C VAL A 176 -7.42 10.85 0.17
N GLY A 177 -8.61 10.66 -0.39
CA GLY A 177 -9.32 9.38 -0.30
C GLY A 177 -8.54 8.23 -0.95
N PRO A 178 -8.15 8.35 -2.23
CA PRO A 178 -7.27 7.38 -2.87
C PRO A 178 -5.96 7.16 -2.11
N SER A 179 -5.39 8.21 -1.51
CA SER A 179 -4.16 8.11 -0.72
C SER A 179 -4.35 7.28 0.55
N ALA A 180 -5.55 7.29 1.16
CA ALA A 180 -5.87 6.41 2.29
C ALA A 180 -5.97 4.93 1.87
N TYR A 181 -6.40 4.68 0.62
CA TYR A 181 -6.59 3.34 0.09
C TYR A 181 -5.33 2.72 -0.51
N ALA A 182 -4.47 3.51 -1.17
CA ALA A 182 -3.24 3.05 -1.80
C ALA A 182 -2.34 2.14 -0.94
N PRO A 183 -2.05 2.47 0.34
CA PRO A 183 -1.26 1.58 1.20
C PRO A 183 -1.99 0.28 1.54
N VAL A 184 -3.31 0.32 1.74
CA VAL A 184 -4.13 -0.89 2.00
C VAL A 184 -4.11 -1.82 0.80
N HIS A 185 -4.41 -1.29 -0.38
CA HIS A 185 -4.46 -2.07 -1.61
C HIS A 185 -3.10 -2.70 -1.93
N SER A 186 -2.03 -1.90 -1.90
CA SER A 186 -0.69 -2.41 -2.22
C SER A 186 -0.25 -3.48 -1.23
N ALA A 187 -0.46 -3.25 0.07
CA ALA A 187 -0.09 -4.20 1.11
C ALA A 187 -0.87 -5.52 1.00
N LEU A 188 -2.19 -5.46 0.79
CA LEU A 188 -3.01 -6.66 0.64
C LEU A 188 -2.67 -7.44 -0.64
N THR A 189 -2.47 -6.75 -1.77
CA THR A 189 -2.19 -7.39 -3.06
C THR A 189 -0.82 -8.05 -3.09
N LEU A 190 0.20 -7.38 -2.56
CA LEU A 190 1.59 -7.85 -2.61
C LEU A 190 1.99 -8.71 -1.40
N PHE A 191 1.27 -8.64 -0.29
CA PHE A 191 1.65 -9.31 0.96
C PHE A 191 0.46 -9.99 1.67
N ARG A 192 -0.52 -10.53 0.91
CA ARG A 192 -1.75 -11.13 1.46
C ARG A 192 -1.49 -12.14 2.58
N ALA A 193 -0.45 -12.96 2.45
CA ALA A 193 -0.07 -13.96 3.44
C ALA A 193 0.23 -13.36 4.84
N GLU A 194 0.76 -12.13 4.91
CA GLU A 194 1.02 -11.46 6.20
C GLU A 194 -0.26 -11.00 6.90
N PHE A 195 -1.30 -10.68 6.13
CA PHE A 195 -2.62 -10.37 6.66
C PHE A 195 -3.31 -11.65 7.13
N GLU A 196 -3.27 -12.72 6.33
CA GLU A 196 -3.81 -14.03 6.68
C GLU A 196 -3.17 -14.63 7.94
N ALA A 197 -1.88 -14.34 8.18
CA ALA A 197 -1.19 -14.76 9.40
C ALA A 197 -1.72 -14.07 10.68
N LYS A 198 -2.42 -12.94 10.56
CA LYS A 198 -2.96 -12.16 11.68
C LYS A 198 -4.46 -12.36 11.92
N ILE A 199 -5.20 -12.94 10.99
CA ILE A 199 -6.65 -13.10 11.14
C ILE A 199 -7.03 -14.32 12.01
N VAL A 200 -8.19 -14.21 12.66
CA VAL A 200 -8.81 -15.30 13.41
C VAL A 200 -9.67 -16.15 12.46
N LYS A 201 -9.39 -17.45 12.42
CA LYS A 201 -10.25 -18.41 11.71
C LYS A 201 -11.54 -18.62 12.48
N ARG A 202 -12.66 -18.11 11.96
CA ARG A 202 -13.99 -18.33 12.53
C ARG A 202 -14.52 -19.71 12.15
N THR A 203 -15.05 -20.44 13.14
CA THR A 203 -15.84 -21.64 12.89
C THR A 203 -17.24 -21.22 12.44
N MET A 204 -17.59 -21.52 11.19
CA MET A 204 -18.95 -21.34 10.70
C MET A 204 -19.87 -22.37 11.36
N ILE A 205 -20.87 -21.91 12.12
CA ILE A 205 -21.90 -22.79 12.66
C ILE A 205 -23.06 -22.78 11.66
N PRO A 206 -23.36 -23.90 10.99
CA PRO A 206 -24.48 -23.95 10.05
C PRO A 206 -25.78 -23.77 10.81
N VAL A 207 -26.62 -22.83 10.36
CA VAL A 207 -27.96 -22.61 10.90
C VAL A 207 -28.97 -23.00 9.82
N THR A 208 -29.83 -23.97 10.12
CA THR A 208 -30.93 -24.36 9.24
C THR A 208 -32.16 -23.53 9.58
N ALA A 209 -32.66 -22.75 8.62
CA ALA A 209 -33.96 -22.09 8.77
C ALA A 209 -35.07 -23.16 8.69
N MET A 210 -35.89 -23.27 9.75
CA MET A 210 -37.12 -24.05 9.69
C MET A 210 -38.12 -23.31 8.82
N ALA A 211 -38.50 -23.89 7.68
CA ALA A 211 -39.61 -23.38 6.88
C ALA A 211 -40.88 -23.43 7.74
N GLY A 212 -41.44 -22.25 8.07
CA GLY A 212 -42.71 -22.15 8.76
C GLY A 212 -43.79 -22.80 7.90
N GLY A 213 -44.47 -23.81 8.45
CA GLY A 213 -45.60 -24.46 7.78
C GLY A 213 -46.72 -23.44 7.57
N GLU A 214 -47.19 -23.36 6.32
CA GLU A 214 -48.43 -22.67 5.98
C GLU A 214 -49.60 -23.36 6.71
N GLN A 215 -50.36 -22.59 7.49
CA GLN A 215 -51.73 -22.91 7.90
C GLN A 215 -52.68 -22.00 7.15
#